data_AF-R7HWD1-F1
#
_entry.id   AF-R7HWD1-F1
#
_cell.length_a   1.000
_cell.length_b   1.000
_cell.length_c   1.000
_cell.angle_alpha   90.00
_cell.angle_beta   90.00
_cell.angle_gamma   90.00
#
_symmetry.space_group_name_H-M   'P 1'
#
loop_
_entity.id
_entity.type
_entity.pdbx_description
1 polymer ?
#
loop_
_entity_poly.entity_id
_entity_poly.type
_entity_poly.pdbx_seq_one_letter_code
_entity_poly.pdbx_strand_id
1 'polypeptide(L)'
;MQVMPLPDNRLALTFSEKNDMSLKSMLGNIKSALEELKPDTLDDMIEDICRQEKEEKTEQKDKKKSAKKKNKKVFFRVYKFMGMEMAEQFSMTIPEDVSIKSQLYKNVEENVYYLTIEKGRLSMKDLEQYCACATEFSELVTKEQSYIQYCKEHYKCIIKKGAIKVLRELAI
;
A
#
# COMPACT_ATOMS: atom_id res chain seq x y z
N MET A 1 18.41 25.64 -14.13
CA MET A 1 17.88 25.41 -12.77
C MET A 1 17.36 26.74 -12.28
N GLN A 2 16.10 26.80 -11.87
CA GLN A 2 15.47 28.00 -11.33
C GLN A 2 15.04 27.71 -9.90
N VAL A 3 15.26 28.67 -9.02
CA VAL A 3 14.97 28.55 -7.59
C VAL A 3 13.99 29.66 -7.23
N MET A 4 12.87 29.28 -6.62
CA MET A 4 11.82 30.22 -6.23
C MET A 4 11.53 30.07 -4.73
N PRO A 5 11.72 31.13 -3.93
CA PRO A 5 11.28 31.12 -2.53
C PRO A 5 9.75 31.09 -2.48
N LEU A 6 9.24 30.30 -1.54
CA LEU A 6 7.82 30.15 -1.23
C LEU A 6 7.58 30.54 0.24
N PRO A 7 6.33 30.90 0.61
CA PRO A 7 5.95 31.10 2.00
C PRO A 7 6.30 29.91 2.90
N ASP A 8 6.43 30.15 4.20
CA ASP A 8 6.76 29.17 5.25
C ASP A 8 8.15 28.52 5.12
N ASN A 9 9.17 29.32 4.79
CA ASN A 9 10.57 28.86 4.61
C ASN A 9 10.72 27.74 3.57
N ARG A 10 9.87 27.72 2.55
CA ARG A 10 9.92 26.70 1.49
C ARG A 10 10.65 27.24 0.27
N LEU A 11 11.37 26.36 -0.43
CA LEU A 11 12.12 26.69 -1.63
C LEU A 11 11.75 25.71 -2.74
N ALA A 12 11.27 26.22 -3.87
CA ALA A 12 10.96 25.42 -5.05
C ALA A 12 12.14 25.47 -6.03
N LEU A 13 12.66 24.31 -6.41
CA LEU A 13 13.73 24.15 -7.40
C LEU A 13 13.15 23.52 -8.68
N THR A 14 13.14 24.27 -9.77
CA THR A 14 12.73 23.79 -11.10
C THR A 14 13.97 23.48 -11.95
N PHE A 15 14.08 22.24 -12.40
CA PHE A 15 15.18 21.77 -13.22
C PHE A 15 14.75 21.67 -14.68
N SER A 16 15.35 22.51 -15.52
CA SER A 16 15.22 22.43 -16.97
C SER A 16 16.40 21.61 -17.50
N GLU A 17 16.09 20.39 -17.93
CA GLU A 17 16.90 19.49 -18.77
C GLU A 17 17.96 18.59 -18.13
N LYS A 18 18.21 17.49 -18.86
CA LYS A 18 18.68 16.19 -18.40
C LYS A 18 20.19 16.05 -18.53
N ASN A 19 20.85 15.75 -17.42
CA ASN A 19 22.03 14.89 -17.43
C ASN A 19 22.17 14.22 -16.05
N ASP A 20 21.94 12.91 -15.94
CA ASP A 20 22.02 12.16 -14.68
C ASP A 20 23.43 12.22 -14.05
N MET A 21 24.46 12.49 -14.87
CA MET A 21 25.85 12.72 -14.43
C MET A 21 26.05 14.05 -13.69
N SER A 22 25.16 15.03 -13.88
CA SER A 22 25.26 16.35 -13.24
C SER A 22 24.74 16.33 -11.80
N LEU A 23 23.77 15.45 -11.49
CA LEU A 23 23.19 15.33 -10.15
C LEU A 23 24.15 14.71 -9.14
N LYS A 24 24.95 13.71 -9.55
CA LYS A 24 25.95 13.11 -8.67
C LYS A 24 27.09 14.07 -8.36
N SER A 25 27.55 14.82 -9.36
CA SER A 25 28.55 15.87 -9.13
C SER A 25 28.00 17.02 -8.28
N MET A 26 26.74 17.42 -8.47
CA MET A 26 26.10 18.42 -7.59
C MET A 26 25.87 17.91 -6.17
N LEU A 27 25.46 16.65 -5.98
CA LEU A 27 25.38 16.02 -4.65
C LEU A 27 26.76 15.94 -3.99
N GLY A 28 27.81 15.68 -4.76
CA GLY A 28 29.19 15.74 -4.29
C GLY A 28 29.55 17.14 -3.80
N ASN A 29 29.21 18.18 -4.57
CA ASN A 29 29.46 19.57 -4.17
C ASN A 29 28.62 19.98 -2.94
N ILE A 30 27.38 19.47 -2.82
CA ILE A 30 26.53 19.67 -1.63
C ILE A 30 27.14 18.95 -0.42
N LYS A 31 27.70 17.75 -0.60
CA LYS A 31 28.38 16.98 0.44
C LYS A 31 29.61 17.72 0.97
N SER A 32 30.43 18.31 0.09
CA SER A 32 31.57 19.14 0.48
C SER A 32 31.17 20.46 1.13
N ALA A 33 29.99 21.01 0.82
CA ALA A 33 29.46 22.19 1.50
C ALA A 33 28.78 21.87 2.85
N LEU A 34 28.44 20.60 3.11
CA LEU A 34 27.81 20.13 4.36
C LEU A 34 28.83 19.58 5.38
N GLU A 35 30.12 19.59 5.05
CA GLU A 35 31.22 19.05 5.87
C GLU A 35 31.48 19.84 7.18
N GLU A 36 30.82 20.99 7.39
CA GLU A 36 30.81 21.71 8.67
C GLU A 36 29.77 21.16 9.68
N LEU A 37 28.94 20.18 9.30
CA LEU A 37 27.99 19.54 10.20
C LEU A 37 28.49 18.15 10.60
N LYS A 38 28.45 17.89 11.90
CA LYS A 38 29.13 16.77 12.60
C LYS A 38 28.96 15.41 11.88
N PRO A 39 30.05 14.64 11.74
CA PRO A 39 30.10 13.41 10.93
C PRO A 39 29.16 12.31 11.43
N ASP A 40 28.86 12.28 12.73
CA ASP A 40 28.03 11.23 13.35
C ASP A 40 26.60 11.16 12.80
N THR A 41 26.07 12.25 12.22
CA THR A 41 24.71 12.25 11.64
C THR A 41 24.68 11.89 10.16
N LEU A 42 25.81 11.97 9.47
CA LEU A 42 25.93 11.68 8.04
C LEU A 42 26.22 10.20 7.79
N ASP A 43 26.99 9.55 8.67
CA ASP A 43 27.24 8.11 8.56
C ASP A 43 25.96 7.30 8.79
N ASP A 44 25.11 7.69 9.75
CA ASP A 44 23.78 7.08 9.95
C ASP A 44 22.86 7.26 8.73
N MET A 45 22.91 8.43 8.07
CA MET A 45 22.10 8.69 6.86
C MET A 45 22.66 7.97 5.62
N ILE A 46 23.98 7.86 5.49
CA ILE A 46 24.63 7.11 4.40
C ILE A 46 24.41 5.61 4.62
N GLU A 47 24.44 5.13 5.86
CA GLU A 47 24.15 3.74 6.19
C GLU A 47 22.66 3.41 5.95
N ASP A 48 21.73 4.32 6.23
CA ASP A 48 20.31 4.16 5.87
C ASP A 48 20.07 4.23 4.35
N ILE A 49 20.84 5.03 3.60
CA ILE A 49 20.80 5.03 2.13
C ILE A 49 21.43 3.74 1.57
N CYS A 50 22.55 3.28 2.12
CA CYS A 50 23.22 2.03 1.69
C CYS A 50 22.46 0.76 2.13
N ARG A 51 21.69 0.79 3.23
CA ARG A 51 20.77 -0.30 3.61
C ARG A 51 19.58 -0.39 2.66
N GLN A 52 19.14 0.74 2.10
CA GLN A 52 18.12 0.75 1.04
C GLN A 52 18.68 0.28 -0.32
N GLU A 53 19.99 0.36 -0.55
CA GLU A 53 20.63 -0.08 -1.80
C GLU A 53 21.02 -1.59 -1.86
N LYS A 54 20.84 -2.37 -0.78
CA LYS A 54 21.07 -3.84 -0.80
C LYS A 54 19.87 -4.69 -1.21
N GLU A 55 18.68 -4.11 -1.38
CA GLU A 55 17.48 -4.83 -1.87
C GLU A 55 16.97 -4.35 -3.24
N GLU A 56 17.77 -3.56 -3.97
CA GLU A 56 17.49 -3.21 -5.36
C GLU A 56 18.66 -3.59 -6.26
N LYS A 57 18.58 -4.75 -6.96
CA LYS A 57 19.25 -4.98 -8.26
C LYS A 57 18.77 -6.28 -8.95
N THR A 58 17.67 -6.19 -9.68
CA THR A 58 17.63 -6.65 -11.09
C THR A 58 16.56 -5.83 -11.81
N GLU A 59 16.98 -4.70 -12.37
CA GLU A 59 16.91 -4.39 -13.83
C GLU A 59 15.54 -3.83 -14.27
N GLN A 60 15.33 -2.51 -14.19
CA GLN A 60 15.73 -1.44 -15.13
C GLN A 60 14.96 -1.40 -16.47
N LYS A 61 14.23 -0.27 -16.62
CA LYS A 61 13.99 0.56 -17.82
C LYS A 61 13.60 -0.17 -19.12
N ASP A 62 12.42 0.11 -19.65
CA ASP A 62 12.34 1.28 -20.54
C ASP A 62 11.11 2.18 -20.36
N LYS A 63 11.36 3.49 -20.46
CA LYS A 63 10.40 4.59 -20.31
C LYS A 63 10.24 5.32 -21.64
N LYS A 64 9.00 5.66 -22.02
CA LYS A 64 8.54 7.00 -22.48
C LYS A 64 7.03 6.92 -22.77
N LYS A 65 6.13 7.81 -22.38
CA LYS A 65 6.11 9.03 -21.54
C LYS A 65 4.64 9.50 -21.51
N SER A 66 4.00 9.60 -20.35
CA SER A 66 3.10 10.72 -19.99
C SER A 66 2.59 10.57 -18.54
N ALA A 67 2.69 11.69 -17.82
CA ALA A 67 2.17 12.04 -16.50
C ALA A 67 1.32 11.03 -15.69
N LYS A 68 1.81 10.64 -14.50
CA LYS A 68 0.99 10.51 -13.29
C LYS A 68 1.85 10.38 -12.03
N LYS A 69 1.58 11.24 -11.05
CA LYS A 69 1.94 11.05 -9.63
C LYS A 69 1.81 9.57 -9.27
N LYS A 70 2.92 8.89 -8.98
CA LYS A 70 2.89 7.53 -8.43
C LYS A 70 2.44 7.64 -6.97
N ASN A 71 1.13 7.71 -6.74
CA ASN A 71 0.56 7.19 -5.50
C ASN A 71 1.10 5.76 -5.38
N LYS A 72 1.83 5.43 -4.31
CA LYS A 72 2.04 4.04 -3.91
C LYS A 72 0.63 3.45 -3.73
N LYS A 73 0.15 2.73 -4.73
CA LYS A 73 -1.21 2.19 -4.75
C LYS A 73 -1.28 1.13 -3.66
N VAL A 74 -1.89 1.49 -2.53
CA VAL A 74 -2.18 0.54 -1.45
C VAL A 74 -3.13 -0.50 -2.03
N PHE A 75 -2.79 -1.79 -1.88
CA PHE A 75 -3.68 -2.84 -2.33
C PHE A 75 -4.87 -2.93 -1.38
N PHE A 76 -6.05 -2.76 -1.95
CA PHE A 76 -7.32 -2.82 -1.26
C PHE A 76 -8.34 -3.49 -2.19
N ARG A 77 -9.16 -4.38 -1.64
CA ARG A 77 -10.29 -4.99 -2.35
C ARG A 77 -11.48 -5.13 -1.41
N VAL A 78 -12.67 -5.00 -1.97
CA VAL A 78 -13.92 -5.26 -1.27
C VAL A 78 -14.69 -6.33 -2.01
N TYR A 79 -15.13 -7.33 -1.28
CA TYR A 79 -15.86 -8.48 -1.79
C TYR A 79 -17.25 -8.54 -1.17
N LYS A 80 -18.28 -8.72 -2.00
CA LYS A 80 -19.68 -8.88 -1.61
C LYS A 80 -20.03 -10.36 -1.56
N PHE A 81 -20.47 -10.82 -0.41
CA PHE A 81 -20.94 -12.18 -0.14
C PHE A 81 -22.46 -12.14 0.05
N MET A 82 -23.18 -13.05 -0.62
CA MET A 82 -24.65 -13.12 -0.52
C MET A 82 -25.14 -13.65 0.83
N GLY A 83 -24.27 -14.29 1.60
CA GLY A 83 -24.57 -14.83 2.93
C GLY A 83 -23.33 -14.97 3.79
N MET A 84 -23.53 -15.17 5.09
CA MET A 84 -22.45 -15.34 6.07
C MET A 84 -21.67 -16.64 5.81
N GLU A 85 -22.38 -17.71 5.47
CA GLU A 85 -21.80 -19.03 5.15
C GLU A 85 -20.72 -18.95 4.06
N MET A 86 -20.95 -18.17 3.00
CA MET A 86 -19.97 -18.00 1.92
C MET A 86 -18.70 -17.27 2.40
N ALA A 87 -18.86 -16.31 3.32
CA ALA A 87 -17.74 -15.60 3.92
C ALA A 87 -16.94 -16.49 4.90
N GLU A 88 -17.63 -17.39 5.60
CA GLU A 88 -17.03 -18.42 6.46
C GLU A 88 -16.26 -19.45 5.64
N GLN A 89 -16.87 -20.02 4.60
CA GLN A 89 -16.22 -20.97 3.69
C GLN A 89 -14.96 -20.37 3.07
N PHE A 90 -15.02 -19.13 2.58
CA PHE A 90 -13.84 -18.42 2.09
C PHE A 90 -12.76 -18.30 3.19
N SER A 91 -13.17 -17.96 4.41
CA SER A 91 -12.23 -17.80 5.53
C SER A 91 -11.55 -19.11 5.93
N MET A 92 -12.21 -20.25 5.75
CA MET A 92 -11.64 -21.59 5.97
C MET A 92 -10.62 -21.99 4.90
N THR A 93 -10.69 -21.44 3.69
CA THR A 93 -9.68 -21.71 2.64
C THR A 93 -8.30 -21.13 2.95
N ILE A 94 -8.25 -20.16 3.87
CA ILE A 94 -7.03 -19.47 4.25
C ILE A 94 -6.39 -20.24 5.42
N PRO A 95 -5.08 -20.56 5.38
CA PRO A 95 -4.35 -21.19 6.49
C PRO A 95 -4.30 -20.35 7.77
N GLU A 96 -4.17 -20.98 8.94
CA GLU A 96 -4.25 -20.31 10.26
C GLU A 96 -3.07 -19.39 10.59
N ASP A 97 -1.89 -19.75 10.08
CA ASP A 97 -0.67 -18.95 10.13
C ASP A 97 -0.74 -17.68 9.28
N VAL A 98 -1.70 -17.60 8.35
CA VAL A 98 -1.88 -16.47 7.45
C VAL A 98 -2.80 -15.41 8.07
N SER A 99 -2.21 -14.24 8.37
CA SER A 99 -2.93 -13.08 8.86
C SER A 99 -3.13 -12.02 7.78
N ILE A 100 -4.38 -11.82 7.38
CA ILE A 100 -4.79 -10.79 6.41
C ILE A 100 -5.57 -9.69 7.12
N LYS A 101 -5.16 -8.43 6.88
CA LYS A 101 -5.89 -7.27 7.36
C LYS A 101 -7.27 -7.24 6.70
N SER A 102 -8.29 -7.51 7.50
CA SER A 102 -9.66 -7.66 7.02
C SER A 102 -10.68 -7.13 8.01
N GLN A 103 -11.81 -6.66 7.48
CA GLN A 103 -12.94 -6.09 8.22
C GLN A 103 -14.23 -6.54 7.53
N LEU A 104 -15.27 -6.80 8.31
CA LEU A 104 -16.57 -7.28 7.83
C LEU A 104 -17.67 -6.26 8.15
N TYR A 105 -18.44 -5.91 7.12
CA TYR A 105 -19.59 -5.04 7.20
C TYR A 105 -20.84 -5.79 6.69
N LYS A 106 -22.01 -5.43 7.19
CA LYS A 106 -23.30 -5.99 6.77
C LYS A 106 -24.21 -4.88 6.27
N ASN A 107 -24.71 -5.02 5.05
CA ASN A 107 -25.87 -4.27 4.60
C ASN A 107 -27.12 -4.95 5.16
N VAL A 108 -27.84 -4.26 6.04
CA VAL A 108 -29.00 -4.83 6.74
C VAL A 108 -30.22 -4.93 5.82
N GLU A 109 -30.33 -4.04 4.83
CA GLU A 109 -31.48 -3.99 3.91
C GLU A 109 -31.46 -5.17 2.93
N GLU A 110 -30.30 -5.41 2.31
CA GLU A 110 -30.11 -6.52 1.36
C GLU A 110 -29.69 -7.84 2.03
N ASN A 111 -29.40 -7.83 3.34
CA ASN A 111 -28.84 -8.95 4.10
C ASN A 111 -27.55 -9.55 3.50
N VAL A 112 -26.73 -8.71 2.87
CA VAL A 112 -25.45 -9.08 2.24
C VAL A 112 -24.26 -8.60 3.06
N TYR A 113 -23.12 -9.28 2.90
CA TYR A 113 -21.91 -9.04 3.67
C TYR A 113 -20.79 -8.51 2.79
N TYR A 114 -20.02 -7.56 3.31
CA TYR A 114 -18.90 -6.93 2.62
C TYR A 114 -17.62 -7.16 3.41
N LEU A 115 -16.68 -7.89 2.82
CA LEU A 115 -15.37 -8.13 3.40
C LEU A 115 -14.33 -7.24 2.71
N THR A 116 -13.64 -6.42 3.48
CA THR A 116 -12.50 -5.63 2.98
C THR A 116 -11.22 -6.42 3.17
N ILE A 117 -10.34 -6.43 2.17
CA ILE A 117 -9.02 -7.06 2.20
C ILE A 117 -7.96 -6.00 1.90
N GLU A 118 -7.00 -5.86 2.81
CA GLU A 118 -5.85 -4.98 2.70
C GLU A 118 -4.55 -5.76 2.63
N LYS A 119 -3.58 -5.26 1.86
CA LYS A 119 -2.21 -5.79 1.94
C LYS A 119 -1.61 -5.49 3.31
N GLY A 120 -1.53 -6.54 4.12
CA GLY A 120 -0.79 -6.57 5.37
C GLY A 120 0.69 -6.88 5.15
N ARG A 121 1.22 -7.79 5.98
CA ARG A 121 2.60 -8.30 5.87
C ARG A 121 2.77 -9.40 4.82
N LEU A 122 1.67 -9.79 4.17
CA LEU A 122 1.64 -10.90 3.22
C LEU A 122 2.29 -10.54 1.87
N SER A 123 2.90 -11.54 1.24
CA SER A 123 3.42 -11.42 -0.12
C SER A 123 2.29 -11.08 -1.08
N MET A 124 2.60 -10.38 -2.20
CA MET A 124 1.58 -10.08 -3.21
C MET A 124 1.05 -11.35 -3.87
N LYS A 125 1.89 -12.37 -4.04
CA LYS A 125 1.53 -13.61 -4.72
C LYS A 125 0.46 -14.37 -3.94
N ASP A 126 0.68 -14.54 -2.63
CA ASP A 126 -0.28 -15.24 -1.77
C ASP A 126 -1.58 -14.44 -1.65
N LEU A 127 -1.47 -13.10 -1.51
CA LEU A 127 -2.64 -12.24 -1.45
C LEU A 127 -3.48 -12.30 -2.73
N GLU A 128 -2.84 -12.33 -3.90
CA GLU A 128 -3.53 -12.44 -5.19
C GLU A 128 -4.20 -13.82 -5.34
N GLN A 129 -3.56 -14.89 -4.84
CA GLN A 129 -4.16 -16.23 -4.79
C GLN A 129 -5.42 -16.26 -3.92
N TYR A 130 -5.37 -15.73 -2.70
CA TYR A 130 -6.57 -15.64 -1.85
C TYR A 130 -7.64 -14.73 -2.46
N CYS A 131 -7.23 -13.66 -3.15
CA CYS A 131 -8.16 -12.79 -3.85
C CYS A 131 -8.80 -13.46 -5.08
N ALA A 132 -8.13 -14.42 -5.71
CA ALA A 132 -8.70 -15.25 -6.76
C ALA A 132 -9.70 -16.26 -6.16
N CYS A 133 -9.31 -16.99 -5.11
CA CYS A 133 -10.23 -17.88 -4.39
C CYS A 133 -11.47 -17.13 -3.86
N ALA A 134 -11.31 -15.89 -3.38
CA ALA A 134 -12.44 -15.06 -2.94
C ALA A 134 -13.51 -14.90 -4.02
N THR A 135 -13.14 -14.83 -5.30
CA THR A 135 -14.11 -14.66 -6.40
C THR A 135 -14.99 -15.89 -6.66
N GLU A 136 -14.65 -17.04 -6.07
CA GLU A 136 -15.49 -18.25 -6.13
C GLU A 136 -16.67 -18.17 -5.16
N PHE A 137 -16.52 -17.43 -4.06
CA PHE A 137 -17.52 -17.29 -3.00
C PHE A 137 -18.21 -15.92 -2.99
N SER A 138 -17.69 -14.96 -3.77
CA SER A 138 -18.07 -13.55 -3.69
C SER A 138 -17.87 -12.78 -4.99
N GLU A 139 -18.50 -11.62 -5.06
CA GLU A 139 -18.31 -10.68 -6.16
C GLU A 139 -17.35 -9.56 -5.76
N LEU A 140 -16.38 -9.24 -6.62
CA LEU A 140 -15.51 -8.09 -6.40
C LEU A 140 -16.27 -6.78 -6.66
N VAL A 141 -16.46 -5.98 -5.62
CA VAL A 141 -17.18 -4.70 -5.69
C VAL A 141 -16.25 -3.59 -6.17
N THR A 142 -15.09 -3.46 -5.53
CA THR A 142 -14.16 -2.36 -5.83
C THR A 142 -12.74 -2.67 -5.38
N LYS A 143 -11.80 -1.94 -5.98
CA LYS A 143 -10.37 -1.91 -5.62
C LYS A 143 -9.96 -0.57 -5.00
N GLU A 144 -10.92 0.32 -4.74
CA GLU A 144 -10.68 1.66 -4.21
C GLU A 144 -10.78 1.69 -2.68
N GLN A 145 -9.74 2.20 -2.03
CA GLN A 145 -9.67 2.27 -0.58
C GLN A 145 -10.69 3.26 0.03
N SER A 146 -11.11 4.28 -0.73
CA SER A 146 -12.15 5.24 -0.31
C SER A 146 -13.49 4.57 0.02
N TYR A 147 -13.78 3.41 -0.57
CA TYR A 147 -15.03 2.69 -0.33
C TYR A 147 -15.19 2.22 1.12
N ILE A 148 -14.10 2.14 1.89
CA ILE A 148 -14.20 1.85 3.33
C ILE A 148 -15.03 2.92 4.07
N GLN A 149 -14.96 4.17 3.63
CA GLN A 149 -15.71 5.27 4.25
C GLN A 149 -17.21 5.11 3.98
N TYR A 150 -17.56 4.75 2.75
CA TYR A 150 -18.93 4.40 2.38
C TYR A 150 -19.47 3.23 3.21
N CYS A 151 -18.70 2.15 3.38
CA CYS A 151 -19.09 1.03 4.23
C CYS A 151 -19.33 1.45 5.69
N LYS A 152 -18.52 2.37 6.23
CA LYS A 152 -18.68 2.85 7.62
C LYS A 152 -19.92 3.72 7.81
N GLU A 153 -20.34 4.44 6.78
CA GLU A 153 -21.49 5.34 6.81
C GLU A 153 -22.80 4.59 6.58
N HIS A 154 -22.81 3.63 5.64
CA HIS A 154 -24.03 2.98 5.18
C HIS A 154 -24.24 1.57 5.73
N TYR A 155 -23.19 0.87 6.18
CA TYR A 155 -23.28 -0.52 6.60
C TYR A 155 -22.95 -0.70 8.08
N LYS A 156 -23.53 -1.74 8.67
CA LYS A 156 -23.23 -2.12 10.06
C LYS A 156 -21.89 -2.84 10.10
N CYS A 157 -20.92 -2.30 10.82
CA CYS A 157 -19.66 -3.00 11.06
C CYS A 157 -19.89 -4.19 12.01
N ILE A 158 -19.58 -5.41 11.54
CA ILE A 158 -19.71 -6.65 12.32
C ILE A 158 -18.37 -7.00 12.95
N ILE A 159 -17.28 -6.94 12.18
CA ILE A 159 -15.92 -7.22 12.67
C ILE A 159 -14.98 -6.13 12.19
N LYS A 160 -14.40 -5.38 13.14
CA LYS A 160 -13.52 -4.23 12.85
C LYS A 160 -12.09 -4.61 12.45
N LYS A 161 -11.60 -5.78 12.86
CA LYS A 161 -10.22 -6.19 12.62
C LYS A 161 -10.11 -7.71 12.60
N GLY A 162 -9.36 -8.24 11.65
CA GLY A 162 -9.06 -9.67 11.56
C GLY A 162 -10.29 -10.51 11.22
N ALA A 163 -11.21 -9.98 10.42
CA ALA A 163 -12.47 -10.64 10.09
C ALA A 163 -12.30 -12.08 9.60
N ILE A 164 -11.32 -12.35 8.74
CA ILE A 164 -11.05 -13.71 8.23
C ILE A 164 -10.66 -14.69 9.34
N LYS A 165 -9.93 -14.24 10.36
CA LYS A 165 -9.59 -15.09 11.51
C LYS A 165 -10.84 -15.40 12.34
N VAL A 166 -11.60 -14.36 12.67
CA VAL A 166 -12.81 -14.49 13.49
C VAL A 166 -13.87 -15.34 12.80
N LEU A 167 -14.12 -15.14 11.50
CA LEU A 167 -15.10 -15.93 10.74
C LEU A 167 -14.77 -17.42 10.74
N ARG A 168 -13.49 -17.76 10.67
CA ARG A 168 -13.03 -19.15 10.72
C ARG A 168 -13.19 -19.79 12.09
N GLU A 169 -12.98 -19.03 13.17
CA GLU A 169 -13.21 -19.51 14.54
C GLU A 169 -14.70 -19.73 14.84
N LEU A 170 -15.58 -19.03 14.12
CA LEU A 170 -17.04 -19.15 14.27
C LEU A 170 -17.67 -20.21 13.36
N ALA A 171 -17.00 -20.57 12.27
CA ALA A 171 -17.42 -21.66 11.39
C ALA A 171 -17.19 -23.01 12.11
N ILE A 172 -18.23 -23.50 12.80
CA ILE A 172 -18.27 -24.78 13.52
C ILE A 172 -19.13 -25.76 12.73
#